data_AF-A0A9E0J740-F1
#
_entry.id   AF-A0A9E0J740-F1
#
_cell.length_a   1.000
_cell.length_b   1.000
_cell.length_c   1.000
_cell.angle_alpha   90.00
_cell.angle_beta   90.00
_cell.angle_gamma   90.00
#
_symmetry.space_group_name_H-M   'P 1'
#
loop_
_entity.id
_entity.type
_entity.pdbx_description
1 polymer ?
#
loop_
_entity_poly.entity_id
_entity_poly.type
_entity_poly.pdbx_seq_one_letter_code
_entity_poly.pdbx_strand_id
1 'polypeptide(L)'
;RTSALSALPEAMREEQVAHSNRVSDRFASMISDGIAEGSIRPVDPFIAAQMLNATLNAGAELAFWVPGVTQKAAPSVFARPMLMGIFAR
;
A
#
# COMPACT_ATOMS: atom_id res chain seq x y z
N ARG A 1 -9.72 2.26 2.20
CA ARG A 1 -10.40 1.51 1.10
C ARG A 1 -11.59 2.31 0.58
N THR A 2 -11.71 2.48 -0.74
CA THR A 2 -12.74 3.34 -1.38
C THR A 2 -14.18 2.86 -1.13
N SER A 3 -14.39 1.56 -0.91
CA SER A 3 -15.72 1.01 -0.61
C SER A 3 -16.34 1.57 0.67
N ALA A 4 -15.54 2.07 1.61
CA ALA A 4 -16.07 2.72 2.81
C ALA A 4 -16.68 4.10 2.52
N LEU A 5 -16.30 4.76 1.41
CA LEU A 5 -16.80 6.09 1.07
C LEU A 5 -18.29 6.08 0.70
N SER A 6 -18.82 4.96 0.20
CA SER A 6 -20.25 4.86 -0.13
C SER A 6 -21.15 4.92 1.09
N ALA A 7 -20.63 4.57 2.27
CA ALA A 7 -21.36 4.65 3.54
C ALA A 7 -21.39 6.07 4.12
N LEU A 8 -20.62 7.01 3.54
CA LEU A 8 -20.54 8.39 4.01
C LEU A 8 -21.47 9.32 3.23
N PRO A 9 -21.99 10.37 3.90
CA PRO A 9 -22.58 11.53 3.22
C PRO A 9 -21.61 12.11 2.19
N GLU A 10 -22.12 12.56 1.04
CA GLU A 10 -21.32 13.05 -0.08
C GLU A 10 -20.35 14.17 0.34
N ALA A 11 -20.83 15.12 1.14
CA ALA A 11 -20.04 16.24 1.65
C ALA A 11 -18.82 15.81 2.51
N MET A 12 -18.82 14.60 3.07
CA MET A 12 -17.73 14.09 3.91
C MET A 12 -16.72 13.24 3.13
N ARG A 13 -17.04 12.85 1.88
CA ARG A 13 -16.20 11.90 1.12
C ARG A 13 -14.85 12.51 0.76
N GLU A 14 -14.82 13.77 0.34
CA GLU A 14 -13.59 14.47 -0.04
C GLU A 14 -12.61 14.60 1.14
N GLU A 15 -13.12 14.96 2.32
CA GLU A 15 -12.29 15.05 3.53
C GLU A 15 -11.67 13.70 3.90
N GLN A 16 -12.45 12.62 3.77
CA GLN A 16 -11.97 11.26 4.07
C GLN A 16 -10.95 10.76 3.03
N VAL A 17 -11.10 11.14 1.77
CA VAL A 17 -10.07 10.92 0.74
C VAL A 17 -8.81 11.70 1.10
N ALA A 18 -8.91 12.98 1.46
CA ALA A 18 -7.76 13.78 1.86
C ALA A 18 -7.06 13.20 3.09
N HIS A 19 -7.80 12.67 4.06
CA HIS A 19 -7.22 11.98 5.22
C HIS A 19 -6.46 10.72 4.80
N SER A 20 -7.04 9.92 3.90
CA SER A 20 -6.40 8.73 3.36
C SER A 20 -5.12 9.06 2.59
N ASN A 21 -5.13 10.14 1.80
CA ASN A 21 -3.96 10.60 1.05
C ASN A 21 -2.80 10.99 1.96
N ARG A 22 -3.05 11.64 3.11
CA ARG A 22 -2.00 11.98 4.08
C ARG A 22 -1.23 10.75 4.58
N VAL A 23 -1.88 9.58 4.64
CA VAL A 23 -1.20 8.33 5.00
C VAL A 23 -0.28 7.88 3.87
N SER A 24 -0.75 7.93 2.63
CA SER A 24 0.07 7.64 1.45
C SER A 24 1.25 8.60 1.30
N ASP A 25 1.07 9.90 1.59
CA ASP A 25 2.14 10.89 1.52
C ASP A 25 3.28 10.58 2.50
N ARG A 26 2.96 10.05 3.69
CA ARG A 26 3.98 9.58 4.64
C ARG A 26 4.76 8.38 4.11
N PHE A 27 4.10 7.45 3.41
CA PHE A 27 4.81 6.37 2.72
C PHE A 27 5.70 6.91 1.60
N ALA A 28 5.23 7.89 0.82
CA ALA A 28 6.02 8.50 -0.24
C ALA A 28 7.28 9.20 0.31
N SER A 29 7.17 9.87 1.47
CA SER A 29 8.32 10.45 2.16
C SER A 29 9.36 9.37 2.53
N MET A 30 8.93 8.30 3.21
CA MET A 30 9.84 7.21 3.59
C MET A 30 10.49 6.52 2.38
N ILE A 31 9.73 6.37 1.29
CA ILE A 31 10.24 5.81 0.03
C ILE A 31 11.28 6.74 -0.58
N SER A 32 11.03 8.06 -0.56
CA SER A 32 11.98 9.06 -1.06
C SER A 32 13.28 9.06 -0.27
N ASP A 33 13.21 8.95 1.06
CA ASP A 33 14.38 8.83 1.92
C ASP A 33 15.19 7.57 1.59
N GLY A 34 14.52 6.42 1.41
CA GLY A 34 15.18 5.18 1.01
C GLY A 34 15.80 5.24 -0.39
N ILE A 35 15.23 6.02 -1.32
CA ILE A 35 15.84 6.29 -2.63
C ILE A 35 17.12 7.11 -2.45
N ALA A 36 17.08 8.15 -1.61
CA ALA A 36 18.25 9.00 -1.33
C ALA A 36 19.39 8.22 -0.65
N GLU A 37 19.06 7.27 0.24
CA GLU A 37 20.00 6.36 0.89
C GLU A 37 20.48 5.23 -0.05
N GLY A 38 19.76 4.97 -1.14
CA GLY A 38 20.04 3.89 -2.09
C GLY A 38 19.50 2.52 -1.67
N SER A 39 18.71 2.43 -0.60
CA SER A 39 18.04 1.19 -0.17
C SER A 39 16.81 0.86 -1.02
N ILE A 40 16.20 1.86 -1.66
CA ILE A 40 15.04 1.73 -2.55
C ILE A 40 15.42 2.13 -3.99
N ARG A 41 14.86 1.44 -4.99
CA ARG A 41 15.03 1.79 -6.40
C ARG A 41 14.48 3.19 -6.71
N PRO A 42 15.10 3.96 -7.61
CA PRO A 42 14.63 5.30 -8.00
C PRO A 42 13.35 5.22 -8.85
N VAL A 43 12.22 4.96 -8.20
CA VAL A 43 10.87 4.94 -8.76
C VAL A 43 10.12 6.21 -8.35
N ASP A 44 8.94 6.45 -8.93
CA ASP A 44 8.06 7.51 -8.43
C ASP A 44 7.55 7.16 -7.00
N PRO A 45 7.86 7.99 -5.99
CA PRO A 45 7.56 7.65 -4.59
C PRO A 45 6.07 7.69 -4.27
N PHE A 46 5.27 8.50 -4.97
CA PHE A 46 3.83 8.61 -4.75
C PHE A 46 3.10 7.42 -5.37
N ILE A 47 3.48 6.99 -6.57
CA ILE A 47 2.96 5.77 -7.19
C ILE A 47 3.32 4.55 -6.31
N ALA A 48 4.58 4.47 -5.87
CA ALA A 48 5.04 3.38 -5.01
C ALA A 48 4.28 3.33 -3.66
N ALA A 49 3.99 4.49 -3.06
CA ALA A 49 3.17 4.60 -1.85
C ALA A 49 1.73 4.10 -2.08
N GLN A 50 1.12 4.46 -3.21
CA GLN A 50 -0.20 3.95 -3.58
C GLN A 50 -0.20 2.44 -3.79
N MET A 51 0.85 1.88 -4.41
CA MET A 51 1.02 0.44 -4.56
C MET A 51 1.17 -0.27 -3.21
N LEU A 52 1.92 0.31 -2.26
CA LEU A 52 2.01 -0.21 -0.90
C LEU A 52 0.65 -0.21 -0.20
N ASN A 53 -0.08 0.90 -0.27
CA ASN A 53 -1.41 1.03 0.31
C ASN A 53 -2.40 0.02 -0.32
N ALA A 54 -2.36 -0.14 -1.64
CA ALA A 54 -3.16 -1.15 -2.35
C ALA A 54 -2.82 -2.57 -1.88
N THR A 55 -1.54 -2.89 -1.71
CA THR A 55 -1.08 -4.18 -1.18
C THR A 55 -1.65 -4.42 0.22
N LEU A 56 -1.52 -3.46 1.14
CA LEU A 56 -2.08 -3.59 2.49
C LEU A 56 -3.60 -3.84 2.47
N ASN A 57 -4.35 -3.09 1.66
CA ASN A 57 -5.80 -3.26 1.54
C ASN A 57 -6.17 -4.64 0.96
N ALA A 58 -5.45 -5.11 -0.05
CA ALA A 58 -5.70 -6.41 -0.67
C ALA A 58 -5.35 -7.58 0.26
N GLY A 59 -4.49 -7.36 1.28
CA GLY A 59 -4.22 -8.35 2.33
C GLY A 59 -5.48 -8.83 3.08
N ALA A 60 -6.49 -7.96 3.21
CA ALA A 60 -7.77 -8.33 3.83
C ALA A 60 -8.55 -9.40 3.04
N GLU A 61 -8.33 -9.47 1.72
CA GLU A 61 -8.97 -10.44 0.83
C GLU A 61 -8.09 -11.68 0.62
N LEU A 62 -6.90 -11.76 1.21
CA LEU A 62 -5.93 -12.80 0.88
C LEU A 62 -6.46 -14.22 1.11
N ALA A 63 -7.26 -14.44 2.15
CA ALA A 63 -7.89 -15.73 2.42
C ALA A 63 -8.93 -16.13 1.36
N PHE A 64 -9.57 -15.15 0.71
CA PHE A 64 -10.49 -15.38 -0.41
C PHE A 64 -9.71 -15.75 -1.68
N TRP A 65 -8.58 -15.09 -1.94
CA TRP A 65 -7.77 -15.31 -3.15
C TRP A 65 -6.90 -16.57 -3.07
N VAL A 66 -6.44 -16.91 -1.87
CA VAL A 66 -5.58 -18.06 -1.60
C VAL A 66 -6.17 -18.88 -0.45
N PRO A 67 -7.18 -19.72 -0.72
CA PRO A 67 -7.78 -20.57 0.31
C PRO A 67 -6.74 -21.43 1.02
N GLY A 68 -6.79 -21.47 2.35
CA GLY A 68 -5.85 -22.25 3.17
C GLY A 68 -4.48 -21.60 3.41
N VAL A 69 -4.27 -20.35 2.96
CA VAL A 69 -3.05 -19.60 3.29
C VAL A 69 -2.94 -19.39 4.81
N THR A 70 -1.79 -19.76 5.38
CA THR A 70 -1.52 -19.51 6.79
C THR A 70 -0.91 -18.12 6.97
N GLN A 71 -1.08 -17.50 8.15
CA GLN A 71 -0.45 -16.21 8.46
C GLN A 71 1.08 -16.24 8.24
N LYS A 72 1.72 -17.38 8.52
CA LYS A 72 3.17 -17.57 8.31
C LYS A 72 3.55 -17.56 6.82
N ALA A 73 2.70 -18.12 5.95
CA ALA A 73 2.95 -18.20 4.52
C ALA A 73 2.55 -16.92 3.76
N ALA A 74 1.54 -16.20 4.25
CA ALA A 74 0.95 -15.03 3.60
C ALA A 74 1.97 -13.97 3.14
N PRO A 75 2.95 -13.53 3.96
CA PRO A 75 3.92 -12.51 3.52
C PRO A 75 4.76 -12.96 2.32
N SER A 76 5.14 -14.24 2.27
CA SER A 76 6.01 -14.77 1.21
C SER A 76 5.32 -14.82 -0.16
N VAL A 77 4.01 -15.04 -0.18
CA VAL A 77 3.21 -15.14 -1.41
C VAL A 77 2.69 -13.77 -1.83
N PHE A 78 2.43 -12.87 -0.88
CA PHE A 78 1.69 -11.63 -1.13
C PHE A 78 2.53 -10.35 -0.99
N ALA A 79 3.35 -10.23 0.07
CA ALA A 79 4.17 -9.03 0.28
C ALA A 79 5.47 -9.07 -0.53
N ARG A 80 6.06 -10.26 -0.71
CA ARG A 80 7.34 -10.43 -1.40
C ARG A 80 7.36 -9.84 -2.82
N PRO A 81 6.36 -10.02 -3.70
CA PRO A 81 6.38 -9.41 -5.03
C PRO A 81 6.48 -7.89 -4.99
N MET A 82 5.76 -7.23 -4.07
CA MET A 82 5.82 -5.78 -3.89
C MET A 82 7.20 -5.34 -3.39
N LEU A 83 7.74 -6.01 -2.37
CA LEU A 83 9.06 -5.68 -1.80
C LEU A 83 10.20 -5.90 -2.80
N MET A 84 10.13 -7.00 -3.56
CA MET A 84 11.06 -7.29 -4.66
C MET A 84 10.87 -6.37 -5.87
N GLY A 85 9.81 -5.57 -5.91
CA GLY A 85 9.54 -4.52 -6.89
C GLY A 85 10.02 -3.12 -6.46
N ILE A 86 10.19 -2.87 -5.15
CA ILE A 86 10.62 -1.55 -4.63
C ILE A 86 12.09 -1.50 -4.17
N PHE A 87 12.62 -2.51 -3.47
CA PHE A 87 13.98 -2.44 -2.91
C PHE A 87 15.09 -2.48 -3.97
N ALA A 88 16.19 -1.76 -3.74
CA ALA A 88 17.39 -1.94 -4.56
C ALA A 88 17.95 -3.38 -4.40
N ARG A 89 18.65 -3.87 -5.43
CA ARG A 89 19.32 -5.18 -5.37
C ARG A 89 20.57 -5.12 -4.52
#